data_AF-A0A915LAN7-F1
#
_entry.id   AF-A0A915LAN7-F1
#
_cell.length_a   1.000
_cell.length_b   1.000
_cell.length_c   1.000
_cell.angle_alpha   90.00
_cell.angle_beta   90.00
_cell.angle_gamma   90.00
#
_symmetry.space_group_name_H-M   'P 1'
#
loop_
_entity.id
_entity.type
_entity.pdbx_description
1 polymer ?
#
loop_
_entity_poly.entity_id
_entity_poly.type
_entity_poly.pdbx_seq_one_letter_code
_entity_poly.pdbx_strand_id
1 'polypeptide(L)'
;MIAGGVHTGQNAAFWSIFAQLGAMSRQQQIKPFSMDADGLLIGEGCGFVVLKRLEDAVRDQDKIYAVIKGVGVSSDGTGTSVMSPSVKGQLKALEQAWINADLDKNK
;
A
#
# COMPACT_ATOMS: atom_id res chain seq x y z
N MET A 1 10.26 15.06 9.47
CA MET A 1 9.46 13.93 10.00
C MET A 1 10.05 12.63 9.48
N ILE A 2 10.12 11.57 10.28
CA ILE A 2 10.45 10.22 9.79
C ILE A 2 9.13 9.47 9.61
N ALA A 3 8.97 8.78 8.48
CA ALA A 3 7.83 7.92 8.20
C ALA A 3 8.35 6.58 7.67
N GLY A 4 7.69 5.48 8.02
CA GLY A 4 8.13 4.15 7.60
C GLY A 4 7.31 3.04 8.23
N GLY A 5 7.76 1.81 8.04
CA GLY A 5 7.11 0.61 8.54
C GLY A 5 8.06 -0.58 8.65
N VAL A 6 7.65 -1.55 9.46
CA VAL A 6 8.35 -2.83 9.65
C VAL A 6 7.33 -3.95 9.68
N HIS A 7 7.66 -5.06 9.02
CA HIS A 7 6.89 -6.29 9.08
C HIS A 7 7.82 -7.49 9.25
N THR A 8 7.47 -8.38 10.18
CA THR A 8 8.18 -9.64 10.44
C THR A 8 7.15 -10.74 10.64
N GLY A 9 7.42 -11.94 10.13
CA GLY A 9 6.55 -13.12 10.14
C GLY A 9 6.98 -14.16 11.17
N GLN A 10 7.37 -13.72 12.37
CA GLN A 10 8.10 -14.57 13.32
C GLN A 10 7.25 -15.57 14.12
N ASN A 11 5.91 -15.53 14.04
CA ASN A 11 5.07 -16.41 14.86
C ASN A 11 4.22 -17.39 14.03
N ALA A 12 4.11 -18.63 14.52
CA ALA A 12 3.38 -19.70 13.84
C ALA A 12 1.86 -19.43 13.75
N ALA A 13 1.30 -18.70 14.71
CA ALA A 13 -0.12 -18.35 14.72
C ALA A 13 -0.51 -17.51 13.49
N PHE A 14 0.32 -16.54 13.13
CA PHE A 14 0.16 -15.70 11.95
C PHE A 14 0.13 -16.57 10.68
N TRP A 15 1.10 -17.45 10.49
CA TRP A 15 1.13 -18.36 9.33
C TRP A 15 -0.09 -19.29 9.30
N SER A 16 -0.53 -19.80 10.45
CA SER A 16 -1.72 -20.65 10.55
C SER A 16 -2.98 -19.94 10.09
N ILE A 17 -3.15 -18.65 10.41
CA ILE A 17 -4.32 -17.87 9.99
C ILE A 17 -4.36 -17.76 8.45
N PHE A 18 -3.27 -17.36 7.81
CA PHE A 18 -3.23 -17.22 6.34
C PHE A 18 -3.39 -18.56 5.61
N ALA A 19 -2.84 -19.64 6.18
CA ALA A 19 -3.05 -20.99 5.65
C ALA A 19 -4.52 -21.42 5.74
N GLN A 20 -5.18 -21.19 6.88
CA GLN A 20 -6.59 -21.54 7.09
C GLN A 20 -7.54 -20.70 6.22
N LEU A 21 -7.20 -19.44 5.97
CA LEU A 21 -7.93 -18.58 5.04
C LEU A 21 -7.75 -18.99 3.57
N GLY A 22 -6.83 -19.93 3.26
CA GLY A 22 -6.51 -20.33 1.90
C GLY A 22 -5.85 -19.19 1.09
N ALA A 23 -5.24 -18.22 1.76
CA ALA A 23 -4.70 -17.02 1.12
C ALA A 23 -3.34 -17.25 0.44
N MET A 24 -2.60 -18.27 0.86
CA MET A 24 -1.23 -18.53 0.40
C MET A 24 -1.19 -19.17 -1.00
N SER A 25 -0.30 -18.68 -1.86
CA SER A 25 0.00 -19.32 -3.14
C SER A 25 0.55 -20.73 -2.92
N ARG A 26 -0.02 -21.72 -3.63
CA ARG A 26 0.45 -23.11 -3.59
C ARG A 26 1.65 -23.33 -4.49
N GLN A 27 1.74 -22.55 -5.56
CA GLN A 27 2.85 -22.55 -6.51
C GLN A 27 4.07 -21.78 -6.02
N GLN A 28 3.98 -21.15 -4.83
CA GLN A 28 5.04 -20.35 -4.23
C GLN A 28 5.51 -19.21 -5.14
N GLN A 29 4.59 -18.59 -5.87
CA GLN A 29 4.88 -17.49 -6.78
C GLN A 29 3.83 -16.38 -6.65
N ILE A 30 4.29 -15.13 -6.64
CA ILE A 30 3.40 -13.96 -6.73
C ILE A 30 3.20 -13.65 -8.22
N LYS A 31 1.95 -13.68 -8.68
CA LYS A 31 1.60 -13.47 -10.10
C LYS A 31 0.57 -12.33 -10.28
N PRO A 32 0.97 -11.06 -10.15
CA PRO A 32 0.03 -9.94 -10.28
C PRO A 32 -0.66 -9.95 -11.65
N PHE A 33 -1.99 -9.82 -11.66
CA PHE A 33 -2.84 -9.74 -12.85
C PHE A 33 -2.85 -10.99 -13.77
N SER A 34 -2.24 -12.10 -13.33
CA SER A 34 -2.29 -13.36 -14.07
C SER A 34 -3.61 -14.09 -13.81
N MET A 35 -4.15 -14.74 -14.86
CA MET A 35 -5.27 -15.69 -14.72
C MET A 35 -4.90 -16.92 -13.87
N ASP A 36 -3.61 -17.24 -13.77
CA ASP A 36 -3.08 -18.38 -13.00
C ASP A 36 -2.61 -17.98 -11.58
N ALA A 37 -3.02 -16.81 -11.09
CA ALA A 37 -2.74 -16.35 -9.74
C ALA A 37 -3.55 -17.17 -8.72
N ASP A 38 -2.87 -17.75 -7.72
CA ASP A 38 -3.45 -18.70 -6.78
C ASP A 38 -3.29 -18.30 -5.31
N GLY A 39 -2.81 -17.09 -5.03
CA GLY A 39 -2.67 -16.54 -3.67
C GLY A 39 -1.51 -15.55 -3.55
N LEU A 40 -1.16 -15.24 -2.30
CA LEU A 40 -0.05 -14.35 -1.95
C LEU A 40 1.13 -15.12 -1.35
N LEU A 41 2.27 -14.44 -1.27
CA LEU A 41 3.40 -14.81 -0.40
C LEU A 41 3.62 -13.70 0.62
N ILE A 42 4.04 -14.09 1.82
CA ILE A 42 4.32 -13.14 2.89
C ILE A 42 5.81 -12.85 2.93
N GLY A 43 6.16 -11.56 2.81
CA GLY A 43 7.54 -11.09 2.91
C GLY A 43 7.80 -10.38 4.24
N GLU A 44 9.07 -10.32 4.63
CA GLU A 44 9.56 -9.55 5.78
C GLU A 44 10.37 -8.34 5.30
N GLY A 45 10.45 -7.29 6.12
CA GLY A 45 11.29 -6.14 5.82
C GLY A 45 10.97 -4.91 6.65
N CYS A 46 11.85 -3.91 6.54
CA CYS A 46 11.63 -2.58 7.10
C CYS A 46 12.09 -1.50 6.11
N GLY A 47 11.51 -0.31 6.21
CA GLY A 47 11.85 0.81 5.34
C GLY A 47 11.37 2.13 5.92
N PHE A 48 12.19 3.18 5.76
CA PHE A 48 11.93 4.50 6.31
C PHE A 48 12.35 5.59 5.33
N VAL A 49 11.64 6.72 5.37
CA VAL A 49 11.94 7.94 4.63
C VAL A 49 11.93 9.14 5.56
N VAL A 50 12.73 10.15 5.20
CA VAL A 50 12.71 11.46 5.85
C VAL A 50 11.89 12.40 4.98
N LEU A 51 10.88 13.02 5.59
CA LEU A 51 9.99 13.97 4.95
C LEU A 51 10.24 15.38 5.46
N LYS A 52 10.29 16.33 4.53
CA LYS A 52 10.42 17.77 4.76
C LYS A 52 9.53 18.52 3.79
N ARG A 53 9.11 19.74 4.14
CA ARG A 53 8.46 20.63 3.16
C ARG A 53 9.45 20.91 2.04
N LEU A 54 8.96 20.95 0.81
CA LEU A 54 9.80 21.10 -0.37
C LEU A 54 10.63 22.40 -0.32
N GLU A 55 10.00 23.51 0.09
CA GLU A 55 10.66 24.81 0.23
C GLU A 55 11.85 24.76 1.20
N ASP A 56 11.70 24.06 2.33
CA ASP A 56 12.77 23.91 3.31
C ASP A 56 13.87 23.00 2.74
N ALA A 57 13.51 21.94 1.99
CA ALA A 57 14.48 21.01 1.41
C ALA A 57 15.36 21.71 0.37
N VAL A 58 14.75 22.57 -0.45
CA VAL A 58 15.47 23.42 -1.40
C VAL A 58 16.33 24.45 -0.67
N ARG A 59 15.79 25.15 0.34
CA ARG A 59 16.54 26.15 1.13
C ARG A 59 17.80 25.54 1.76
N ASP A 60 17.66 24.36 2.34
CA ASP A 60 18.75 23.69 3.07
C ASP A 60 19.64 22.85 2.13
N GLN A 61 19.37 22.86 0.81
CA GLN A 61 20.11 22.12 -0.21
C GLN A 61 20.16 20.60 0.03
N ASP A 62 19.06 20.05 0.54
CA ASP A 62 18.93 18.61 0.75
C ASP A 62 18.85 17.86 -0.58
N LYS A 63 19.31 16.60 -0.59
CA LYS A 63 19.04 15.69 -1.69
C LYS A 63 17.55 15.30 -1.70
N ILE A 64 16.83 15.77 -2.70
CA ILE A 64 15.42 15.44 -2.92
C ILE A 64 15.32 14.23 -3.85
N TYR A 65 14.77 13.13 -3.35
CA TYR A 65 14.55 11.91 -4.15
C TYR A 65 13.24 11.97 -4.97
N ALA A 66 12.18 12.52 -4.36
CA ALA A 66 10.87 12.69 -4.97
C ALA A 66 10.05 13.75 -4.20
N VAL A 67 8.96 14.21 -4.79
CA VAL A 67 7.99 15.12 -4.15
C VAL A 67 6.64 14.41 -4.03
N ILE A 68 6.12 14.32 -2.80
CA ILE A 68 4.75 13.80 -2.57
C ILE A 68 3.78 14.94 -2.85
N LYS A 69 3.03 14.83 -3.96
CA LYS A 69 2.09 15.86 -4.41
C LYS A 69 0.75 15.82 -3.68
N GLY A 70 0.27 14.62 -3.35
CA GLY A 70 -0.98 14.40 -2.64
C GLY A 70 -1.07 12.96 -2.15
N VAL A 71 -1.94 12.72 -1.18
CA VAL A 71 -2.23 11.39 -0.61
C VAL A 71 -3.73 11.28 -0.44
N GLY A 72 -4.30 10.11 -0.74
CA GLY A 72 -5.70 9.80 -0.51
C GLY A 72 -5.85 8.51 0.28
N VAL A 73 -6.82 8.49 1.19
CA VAL A 73 -7.07 7.37 2.10
C VAL A 73 -8.56 7.09 2.14
N SER A 74 -8.94 5.82 2.15
CA SER A 74 -10.32 5.37 2.29
C SER A 74 -10.40 4.11 3.14
N SER A 75 -11.62 3.66 3.41
CA SER A 75 -11.94 2.34 3.96
C SER A 75 -13.00 1.72 3.06
N ASP A 76 -12.91 0.40 2.86
CA ASP A 76 -13.83 -0.36 2.01
C ASP A 76 -15.26 -0.41 2.60
N GLY A 77 -15.41 -0.13 3.89
CA GLY A 77 -16.71 0.02 4.55
C GLY A 77 -17.53 -1.27 4.54
N THR A 78 -18.84 -1.16 4.31
CA THR A 78 -19.76 -2.31 4.26
C THR A 78 -19.62 -3.06 2.94
N GLY A 79 -19.33 -4.36 2.99
CA GLY A 79 -19.18 -5.23 1.83
C GLY A 79 -19.69 -6.65 2.08
N THR A 80 -19.46 -7.56 1.12
CA THR A 80 -19.87 -8.97 1.21
C THR A 80 -19.12 -9.76 2.29
N SER A 81 -17.91 -9.33 2.62
CA SER A 81 -17.10 -9.83 3.73
C SER A 81 -16.14 -8.73 4.15
N VAL A 82 -15.67 -8.77 5.40
CA VAL A 82 -14.64 -7.86 5.91
C VAL A 82 -13.33 -7.96 5.13
N MET A 83 -13.10 -9.09 4.45
CA MET A 83 -11.89 -9.35 3.65
C MET A 83 -12.08 -9.10 2.14
N SER A 84 -13.30 -8.79 1.70
CA SER A 84 -13.58 -8.56 0.28
C SER A 84 -13.14 -7.14 -0.11
N PRO A 85 -12.23 -6.97 -1.08
CA PRO A 85 -11.83 -5.64 -1.53
C PRO A 85 -12.99 -4.90 -2.21
N SER A 86 -13.05 -3.59 -2.03
CA SER A 86 -14.09 -2.73 -2.65
C SER A 86 -13.52 -1.84 -3.75
N VAL A 87 -14.01 -2.01 -4.98
CA VAL A 87 -13.68 -1.10 -6.11
C VAL A 87 -14.01 0.35 -5.76
N LYS A 88 -15.17 0.58 -5.13
CA LYS A 88 -15.59 1.93 -4.71
C LYS A 88 -14.66 2.51 -3.66
N GLY A 89 -14.21 1.71 -2.69
CA GLY A 89 -13.24 2.12 -1.67
C GLY A 89 -11.92 2.54 -2.30
N GLN A 90 -11.39 1.71 -3.21
CA GLN A 90 -10.15 1.98 -3.92
C GLN A 90 -10.23 3.24 -4.80
N LEU A 91 -11.31 3.38 -5.59
CA LEU A 91 -11.54 4.59 -6.39
C LEU A 91 -11.60 5.83 -5.51
N LYS A 92 -12.30 5.80 -4.37
CA LYS A 92 -12.38 6.94 -3.46
C LYS A 92 -11.00 7.39 -2.95
N ALA A 93 -10.12 6.46 -2.60
CA ALA A 93 -8.75 6.80 -2.19
C ALA A 93 -7.96 7.44 -3.36
N LEU A 94 -8.06 6.87 -4.56
CA LEU A 94 -7.39 7.38 -5.75
C LEU A 94 -7.85 8.80 -6.12
N GLU A 95 -9.16 9.02 -6.14
CA GLU A 95 -9.75 10.33 -6.44
C GLU A 95 -9.33 11.39 -5.42
N GLN A 96 -9.32 11.04 -4.14
CA GLN A 96 -8.84 11.94 -3.09
C GLN A 96 -7.36 12.27 -3.26
N ALA A 97 -6.53 11.30 -3.66
CA ALA A 97 -5.11 11.53 -3.92
C ALA A 97 -4.90 12.52 -5.08
N TRP A 98 -5.65 12.37 -6.18
CA TRP A 98 -5.59 13.29 -7.32
C TRP A 98 -6.07 14.70 -6.97
N ILE A 99 -7.19 14.84 -6.26
CA ILE A 99 -7.68 16.14 -5.79
C ILE A 99 -6.64 16.80 -4.89
N ASN A 100 -6.07 16.06 -3.94
CA ASN A 100 -5.04 16.59 -3.03
C ASN A 100 -3.73 16.93 -3.75
N ALA A 101 -3.48 16.32 -4.91
CA ALA A 101 -2.33 16.60 -5.77
C ALA A 101 -2.57 17.74 -6.78
N ASP A 102 -3.79 18.28 -6.83
CA ASP A 102 -4.25 19.23 -7.86
C ASP A 102 -4.08 18.68 -9.29
N LEU A 103 -4.44 17.41 -9.49
CA LEU A 103 -4.38 16.70 -10.77
C LEU A 103 -5.78 16.39 -11.31
N ASP A 104 -5.95 16.58 -12.62
CA ASP A 104 -7.15 16.17 -13.35
C ASP A 104 -7.05 14.68 -13.72
N LYS A 105 -8.16 13.94 -13.63
CA LYS A 105 -8.21 12.50 -13.96
C LYS A 105 -8.00 12.22 -15.45
N ASN A 106 -8.18 13.23 -16.30
CA ASN A 106 -8.18 13.12 -17.76
C ASN A 106 -6.89 13.63 -18.42
N LYS A 107 -5.87 14.00 -17.64
CA LYS A 107 -4.55 14.45 -18.10
C LYS A 107 -3.44 13.68 -17.40
#